data_AF-A0A1G4IS05-F1
#
_entry.id   AF-A0A1G4IS05-F1
#
_cell.length_a   1.000
_cell.length_b   1.000
_cell.length_c   1.000
_cell.angle_alpha   90.00
_cell.angle_beta   90.00
_cell.angle_gamma   90.00
#
_symmetry.space_group_name_H-M   'P 1'
#
loop_
_entity.id
_entity.type
_entity.pdbx_description
1 polymer ?
#
loop_
_entity_poly.entity_id
_entity_poly.type
_entity_poly.pdbx_seq_one_letter_code
_entity_poly.pdbx_strand_id
1 'polypeptide(L)'
;MTTEIIELDDDLLTNGPEDLSRQDTQVIYESRDHEFDCGDDDKCPEREMPDSNNASVLTSALDYDQSRQVFENEVIGIVRDDFSGRGDKLDKTGLKPGICVEDIPVRLAQIKRELQELEYLGDGISAYKPEFDALQKLLTRLDQKLGNQAQSVAAKLVQQSSHDTKKHSTVKLPNISLDYNDAQRIMQLEAQVTDIERKLGVPASGNHQPLITLMNEVYREIKLLKGDESKLKKFQSELTLVSERYENTLLARKASSSALLQKQIQDDMTPNEFKLRSLYDSYKELSMYDQALPHLLLRMKTLNSLYLNTGDSIGTVNALHNSISWISEQTTEWQHMLKEVDKKLDDSEQKSKENMQRMSERLRNAEERINNIQ
;
A
#
# COMPACT_ATOMS: atom_id res chain seq x y z
N MET A 1 -9.33 9.28 43.95
CA MET A 1 -10.12 10.49 44.18
C MET A 1 -9.22 11.67 43.92
N THR A 2 -9.46 12.37 42.81
CA THR A 2 -9.16 13.79 42.53
C THR A 2 -9.48 13.97 41.05
N THR A 3 -10.75 14.24 40.78
CA THR A 3 -11.24 14.70 39.47
C THR A 3 -10.92 16.18 39.37
N GLU A 4 -9.93 16.54 38.56
CA GLU A 4 -9.72 17.93 38.15
C GLU A 4 -10.83 18.30 37.15
N ILE A 5 -11.74 19.13 37.63
CA ILE A 5 -12.77 19.79 36.85
C ILE A 5 -12.07 20.97 36.17
N ILE A 6 -12.04 20.97 34.85
CA ILE A 6 -11.59 22.12 34.05
C ILE A 6 -12.72 23.15 34.13
N GLU A 7 -12.57 24.15 34.99
CA GLU A 7 -13.40 25.35 34.98
C GLU A 7 -13.03 26.17 33.73
N LEU A 8 -13.99 26.31 32.83
CA LEU A 8 -13.91 27.22 31.69
C LEU A 8 -14.29 28.62 32.20
N ASP A 9 -13.35 29.56 32.12
CA ASP A 9 -13.57 30.98 32.43
C ASP A 9 -14.71 31.56 31.58
N ASP A 10 -15.80 31.94 32.24
CA ASP A 10 -17.02 32.54 31.65
C ASP A 10 -16.87 34.05 31.30
N ASP A 11 -15.66 34.61 31.41
CA ASP A 11 -15.41 36.06 31.24
C ASP A 11 -15.11 36.49 29.78
N LEU A 12 -15.30 35.62 28.79
CA LEU A 12 -15.10 35.95 27.37
C LEU A 12 -16.40 36.25 26.57
N LEU A 13 -17.56 36.26 27.21
CA LEU A 13 -18.86 36.44 26.53
C LEU A 13 -19.54 37.81 26.72
N THR A 14 -18.84 38.82 27.25
CA THR A 14 -19.43 40.15 27.53
C THR A 14 -18.83 41.32 26.75
N ASN A 15 -18.15 41.06 25.63
CA ASN A 15 -17.81 42.10 24.65
C ASN A 15 -18.72 41.98 23.42
N GLY A 16 -19.97 42.39 23.58
CA GLY A 16 -20.83 42.70 22.44
C GLY A 16 -20.26 43.92 21.70
N PRO A 17 -20.17 43.90 20.36
CA PRO A 17 -19.96 45.13 19.62
C PRO A 17 -21.28 45.92 19.65
N GLU A 18 -21.31 46.95 20.50
CA GLU A 18 -22.19 48.09 20.25
C GLU A 18 -21.82 48.70 18.90
N ASP A 19 -22.87 49.03 18.15
CA ASP A 19 -22.89 49.96 17.02
C ASP A 19 -22.32 49.48 15.66
N LEU A 20 -23.10 48.68 14.94
CA LEU A 20 -23.00 48.57 13.48
C LEU A 20 -24.22 49.25 12.83
N SER A 21 -24.27 50.58 12.97
CA SER A 21 -25.04 51.39 12.03
C SER A 21 -24.32 51.39 10.67
N ARG A 22 -25.01 50.86 9.66
CA ARG A 22 -24.81 51.10 8.21
C ARG A 22 -23.37 51.38 7.75
N GLN A 23 -22.62 50.32 7.48
CA GLN A 23 -21.74 50.31 6.33
C GLN A 23 -21.93 48.96 5.63
N ASP A 24 -22.63 48.98 4.49
CA ASP A 24 -22.55 47.93 3.47
C ASP A 24 -21.12 47.94 2.90
N THR A 25 -20.15 47.47 3.67
CA THR A 25 -18.82 47.17 3.15
C THR A 25 -18.86 45.72 2.71
N GLN A 26 -18.99 45.52 1.40
CA GLN A 26 -18.79 44.22 0.80
C GLN A 26 -17.42 43.69 1.25
N VAL A 27 -17.42 42.58 1.99
CA VAL A 27 -16.21 42.02 2.64
C VAL A 27 -15.18 41.58 1.59
N ILE A 28 -15.64 41.24 0.38
CA ILE A 28 -14.81 40.77 -0.72
C ILE A 28 -15.17 41.58 -1.97
N TYR A 29 -14.22 42.39 -2.45
CA TYR A 29 -14.31 43.04 -3.75
C TYR A 29 -13.63 42.14 -4.78
N GLU A 30 -14.42 41.31 -5.45
CA GLU A 30 -13.96 40.46 -6.54
C GLU A 30 -14.43 40.98 -7.90
N SER A 31 -13.62 40.78 -8.93
CA SER A 31 -14.04 40.97 -10.31
C SER A 31 -15.18 39.99 -10.61
N ARG A 32 -16.26 40.48 -11.22
CA ARG A 32 -17.40 39.65 -11.66
C ARG A 32 -16.90 38.36 -12.30
N ASP A 33 -17.28 37.22 -11.74
CA ASP A 33 -16.95 35.91 -12.28
C ASP A 33 -17.36 35.87 -13.75
N HIS A 34 -16.35 35.90 -14.62
CA HIS A 34 -16.53 35.56 -16.01
C HIS A 34 -16.41 34.04 -16.04
N GLU A 35 -17.52 33.35 -16.30
CA GLU A 35 -17.44 31.96 -16.76
C GLU A 35 -16.55 32.01 -18.01
N PHE A 36 -15.28 31.63 -17.87
CA PHE A 36 -14.54 31.13 -19.00
C PHE A 36 -15.31 29.89 -19.41
N ASP A 37 -16.02 30.00 -20.52
CA ASP A 37 -16.61 28.87 -21.17
C ASP A 37 -15.45 27.92 -21.52
N CYS A 38 -15.20 26.96 -20.62
CA CYS A 38 -14.37 25.81 -20.92
C CYS A 38 -15.16 24.80 -21.77
N GLY A 39 -16.27 25.24 -22.39
CA GLY A 39 -16.85 24.62 -23.55
C GLY A 39 -15.95 24.85 -24.76
N ASP A 40 -15.16 23.83 -25.08
CA ASP A 40 -14.78 23.52 -26.47
C ASP A 40 -14.00 24.57 -27.28
N ASP A 41 -13.22 25.43 -26.63
CA ASP A 41 -12.11 26.11 -27.30
C ASP A 41 -10.79 25.39 -26.97
N ASP A 42 -10.24 24.71 -27.98
CA ASP A 42 -8.92 24.07 -28.11
C ASP A 42 -7.75 25.02 -27.75
N LYS A 43 -7.69 25.48 -26.50
CA LYS A 43 -6.60 26.28 -25.93
C LYS A 43 -6.28 25.84 -24.50
N CYS A 44 -6.29 24.54 -24.25
CA CYS A 44 -5.20 24.02 -23.44
C CYS A 44 -3.91 24.20 -24.27
N PRO A 45 -2.78 24.67 -23.72
CA PRO A 45 -1.53 24.59 -24.45
C PRO A 45 -1.37 23.12 -24.83
N GLU A 46 -1.45 22.85 -26.12
CA GLU A 46 -1.24 21.54 -26.71
C GLU A 46 0.00 20.96 -26.02
N ARG A 47 -0.19 19.90 -25.23
CA ARG A 47 0.83 18.86 -25.24
C ARG A 47 0.91 18.51 -26.72
N GLU A 48 1.94 19.00 -27.40
CA GLU A 48 2.37 18.48 -28.68
C GLU A 48 2.54 16.98 -28.48
N MET A 49 1.46 16.23 -28.71
CA MET A 49 1.54 14.80 -28.90
C MET A 49 2.39 14.69 -30.17
N PRO A 50 3.60 14.13 -30.09
CA PRO A 50 4.46 14.04 -31.26
C PRO A 50 3.66 13.36 -32.36
N ASP A 51 3.59 14.01 -33.54
CA ASP A 51 2.85 13.55 -34.71
C ASP A 51 3.10 12.05 -34.93
N SER A 52 2.15 11.23 -34.47
CA SER A 52 2.15 9.78 -34.66
C SER A 52 1.98 9.41 -36.14
N ASN A 53 1.72 10.40 -37.00
CA ASN A 53 1.49 10.26 -38.44
C ASN A 53 2.69 10.71 -39.29
N ASN A 54 3.89 10.78 -38.72
CA ASN A 54 5.09 10.91 -39.53
C ASN A 54 5.28 9.64 -40.39
N ALA A 55 5.02 9.75 -41.69
CA ALA A 55 5.12 8.65 -42.67
C ALA A 55 6.50 7.96 -42.76
N SER A 56 7.52 8.51 -42.07
CA SER A 56 8.88 7.96 -41.98
C SER A 56 9.18 7.21 -40.67
N VAL A 57 8.26 7.18 -39.70
CA VAL A 57 8.44 6.47 -38.41
C VAL A 57 7.35 5.42 -38.27
N LEU A 58 7.75 4.15 -38.24
CA LEU A 58 6.84 3.03 -38.02
C LEU A 58 6.46 2.99 -36.52
N THR A 59 5.39 3.66 -36.15
CA THR A 59 4.79 3.59 -34.82
C THR A 59 3.98 2.30 -34.71
N SER A 60 4.65 1.18 -34.50
CA SER A 60 3.96 -0.06 -34.13
C SER A 60 3.30 0.14 -32.76
N ALA A 61 1.98 -0.01 -32.70
CA ALA A 61 1.28 -0.11 -31.42
C ALA A 61 1.89 -1.28 -30.64
N LEU A 62 2.49 -0.97 -29.50
CA LEU A 62 3.10 -1.97 -28.62
C LEU A 62 1.98 -2.80 -27.99
N ASP A 63 1.69 -3.96 -28.59
CA ASP A 63 0.84 -4.98 -27.97
C ASP A 63 1.66 -5.78 -26.96
N TYR A 64 1.51 -5.38 -25.70
CA TYR A 64 2.20 -5.99 -24.57
C TYR A 64 1.81 -7.46 -24.40
N ASP A 65 0.57 -7.82 -24.71
CA ASP A 65 0.08 -9.20 -24.54
C ASP A 65 0.69 -10.14 -25.57
N GLN A 66 0.86 -9.67 -26.81
CA GLN A 66 1.60 -10.41 -27.85
C GLN A 66 3.08 -10.56 -27.49
N SER A 67 3.72 -9.49 -27.02
CA SER A 67 5.12 -9.52 -26.62
C SER A 67 5.33 -10.48 -25.44
N ARG A 68 4.42 -10.46 -24.46
CA ARG A 68 4.44 -11.39 -23.33
C ARG A 68 4.34 -12.84 -23.78
N GLN A 69 3.45 -13.19 -24.71
CA GLN A 69 3.33 -14.56 -25.22
C GLN A 69 4.62 -15.06 -25.89
N VAL A 70 5.36 -14.17 -26.57
CA VAL A 70 6.61 -14.52 -27.24
C VAL A 70 7.72 -14.82 -26.22
N PHE A 71 7.83 -14.03 -25.14
CA PHE A 71 8.96 -14.12 -24.21
C PHE A 71 8.68 -14.89 -22.90
N GLU A 72 7.42 -15.20 -22.57
CA GLU A 72 7.06 -15.88 -21.31
C GLU A 72 7.69 -17.28 -21.17
N ASN A 73 7.99 -17.95 -22.29
CA ASN A 73 8.60 -19.27 -22.32
C ASN A 73 10.12 -19.26 -22.57
N GLU A 74 10.74 -18.09 -22.76
CA GLU A 74 12.17 -17.98 -23.05
C GLU A 74 12.97 -17.87 -21.74
N VAL A 75 13.50 -19.00 -21.25
CA VAL A 75 14.31 -19.03 -20.04
C VAL A 75 15.77 -18.72 -20.39
N ILE A 76 16.22 -17.50 -20.06
CA ILE A 76 17.63 -17.11 -20.20
C ILE A 76 18.41 -17.64 -18.99
N GLY A 77 19.33 -18.58 -19.23
CA GLY A 77 20.21 -19.12 -18.20
C GLY A 77 21.26 -18.09 -17.76
N ILE A 78 21.43 -17.93 -16.44
CA ILE A 78 22.50 -17.08 -15.87
C ILE A 78 23.83 -17.82 -16.02
N VAL A 79 24.46 -17.68 -17.19
CA VAL A 79 25.89 -17.90 -17.31
C VAL A 79 26.57 -16.74 -16.59
N ARG A 80 27.50 -17.02 -15.67
CA ARG A 80 28.38 -15.98 -15.12
C ARG A 80 29.20 -15.40 -16.27
N ASP A 81 28.69 -14.33 -16.86
CA ASP A 81 29.45 -13.54 -17.83
C ASP A 81 30.58 -12.86 -17.08
N ASP A 82 31.79 -13.37 -17.33
CA ASP A 82 33.03 -12.85 -16.79
C ASP A 82 33.43 -11.63 -17.62
N PHE A 83 33.04 -10.43 -17.17
CA PHE A 83 33.44 -9.16 -17.77
C PHE A 83 34.87 -8.73 -17.36
N SER A 84 35.70 -9.61 -16.78
CA SER A 84 37.03 -9.24 -16.26
C SER A 84 38.10 -8.89 -17.30
N GLY A 85 37.72 -8.61 -18.56
CA GLY A 85 38.60 -8.04 -19.57
C GLY A 85 39.77 -8.92 -20.00
N ARG A 86 39.77 -10.21 -19.65
CA ARG A 86 40.79 -11.17 -20.10
C ARG A 86 40.53 -11.54 -21.57
N GLY A 87 41.32 -10.99 -22.48
CA GLY A 87 41.22 -11.16 -23.94
C GLY A 87 41.33 -12.61 -24.45
N ASP A 88 41.72 -13.57 -23.61
CA ASP A 88 41.84 -14.99 -23.99
C ASP A 88 40.48 -15.73 -24.12
N LYS A 89 39.35 -15.06 -23.86
CA LYS A 89 37.99 -15.66 -23.93
C LYS A 89 37.00 -14.85 -24.77
N LEU A 90 37.47 -14.06 -25.73
CA LEU A 90 36.60 -13.22 -26.58
C LEU A 90 35.55 -14.04 -27.37
N ASP A 91 35.85 -15.29 -27.74
CA ASP A 91 34.91 -16.18 -28.46
C ASP A 91 33.90 -16.91 -27.53
N LYS A 92 33.89 -16.56 -26.24
CA LYS A 92 33.01 -17.15 -25.22
C LYS A 92 32.09 -16.13 -24.54
N THR A 93 32.17 -14.85 -24.88
CA THR A 93 31.20 -13.84 -24.46
C THR A 93 29.96 -13.94 -25.34
N GLY A 94 29.12 -14.90 -25.01
CA GLY A 94 27.80 -15.11 -25.57
C GLY A 94 27.11 -16.12 -24.68
N LEU A 95 25.84 -15.86 -24.35
CA LEU A 95 24.96 -16.77 -23.62
C LEU A 95 24.87 -18.10 -24.39
N LYS A 96 25.83 -18.98 -24.17
CA LYS A 96 25.78 -20.34 -24.69
C LYS A 96 24.88 -21.14 -23.74
N PRO A 97 23.89 -21.89 -24.25
CA PRO A 97 23.17 -22.85 -23.43
C PRO A 97 24.18 -23.92 -22.97
N GLY A 98 24.71 -23.75 -21.77
CA GLY A 98 25.65 -24.65 -21.15
C GLY A 98 24.92 -25.58 -20.18
N ILE A 99 25.15 -26.88 -20.32
CA ILE A 99 24.67 -27.89 -19.38
C ILE A 99 25.45 -27.71 -18.07
N CYS A 100 24.74 -27.42 -16.99
CA CYS A 100 25.31 -27.17 -15.66
C CYS A 100 25.93 -28.42 -15.03
N VAL A 101 26.82 -28.20 -14.05
CA VAL A 101 27.20 -29.22 -13.07
C VAL A 101 25.97 -29.50 -12.21
N GLU A 102 25.30 -30.62 -12.45
CA GLU A 102 24.12 -31.04 -11.71
C GLU A 102 24.45 -31.25 -10.22
N ASP A 103 23.56 -30.74 -9.36
CA ASP A 103 23.61 -31.03 -7.94
C ASP A 103 23.30 -32.52 -7.69
N ILE A 104 23.93 -33.11 -6.67
CA ILE A 104 23.82 -34.55 -6.34
C ILE A 104 22.36 -35.05 -6.27
N PRO A 105 21.41 -34.35 -5.62
CA PRO A 105 20.00 -34.78 -5.61
C PRO A 105 19.33 -34.70 -6.99
N VAL A 106 19.68 -33.71 -7.82
CA VAL A 106 19.14 -33.56 -9.19
C VAL A 106 19.64 -34.71 -10.06
N ARG A 107 20.94 -35.03 -9.95
CA ARG A 107 21.56 -36.13 -10.68
C ARG A 107 21.00 -37.49 -10.28
N LEU A 108 20.70 -37.70 -8.99
CA LEU A 108 20.01 -38.92 -8.51
C LEU A 108 18.59 -39.04 -9.06
N ALA A 109 17.84 -37.94 -9.13
CA ALA A 109 16.50 -37.92 -9.72
C ALA A 109 16.52 -38.22 -11.22
N GLN A 110 17.54 -37.73 -11.93
CA GLN A 110 17.74 -38.04 -13.34
C GLN A 110 18.09 -39.52 -13.56
N ILE A 111 19.04 -40.07 -12.81
CA ILE A 111 19.39 -41.51 -12.87
C ILE A 111 18.16 -42.38 -12.56
N LYS A 112 17.31 -41.97 -11.63
CA LYS A 112 16.05 -42.66 -11.33
C LYS A 112 15.10 -42.68 -12.53
N ARG A 113 14.99 -41.55 -13.24
CA ARG A 113 14.15 -41.42 -14.43
C ARG A 113 14.71 -42.24 -15.59
N GLU A 114 16.02 -42.19 -15.82
CA GLU A 114 16.71 -42.99 -16.86
C GLU A 114 16.56 -44.49 -16.60
N LEU A 115 16.66 -44.94 -15.34
CA LEU A 115 16.38 -46.34 -14.98
C LEU A 115 14.93 -46.74 -15.22
N GLN A 116 13.99 -45.85 -14.91
CA GLN A 116 12.57 -46.11 -15.17
C GLN A 116 12.28 -46.15 -16.68
N GLU A 117 12.95 -45.33 -17.49
CA GLU A 117 12.86 -45.37 -18.95
C GLU A 117 13.40 -46.68 -19.52
N LEU A 118 14.53 -47.18 -18.99
CA LEU A 118 15.08 -48.49 -19.35
C LEU A 118 14.14 -49.65 -18.97
N GLU A 119 13.37 -49.53 -17.89
CA GLU A 119 12.32 -50.49 -17.52
C GLU A 119 11.21 -50.53 -18.58
N TYR A 120 10.78 -49.37 -19.08
CA TYR A 120 9.75 -49.26 -20.12
C TYR A 120 10.20 -49.73 -21.51
N LEU A 121 11.49 -49.63 -21.84
CA LEU A 121 12.08 -50.15 -23.08
C LEU A 121 12.28 -51.69 -23.06
N GLY A 122 11.86 -52.35 -21.98
CA GLY A 122 12.17 -53.73 -21.62
C GLY A 122 11.39 -54.85 -22.31
N ASP A 123 11.44 -54.93 -23.64
CA ASP A 123 11.11 -56.19 -24.37
C ASP A 123 12.37 -57.07 -24.62
N GLY A 124 13.57 -56.56 -24.29
CA GLY A 124 14.87 -57.26 -24.47
C GLY A 124 15.65 -57.57 -23.18
N ILE A 125 15.11 -57.24 -21.99
CA ILE A 125 15.91 -57.10 -20.75
C ILE A 125 15.82 -58.32 -19.82
N SER A 126 15.23 -59.45 -20.24
CA SER A 126 15.15 -60.63 -19.36
C SER A 126 16.52 -61.17 -18.88
N ALA A 127 17.60 -60.87 -19.61
CA ALA A 127 18.97 -61.27 -19.24
C ALA A 127 19.64 -60.34 -18.20
N TYR A 128 19.22 -59.08 -18.10
CA TYR A 128 19.85 -58.05 -17.25
C TYR A 128 18.99 -57.61 -16.05
N LYS A 129 17.81 -58.22 -15.87
CA LYS A 129 16.96 -58.07 -14.67
C LYS A 129 17.73 -58.15 -13.33
N PRO A 130 18.67 -59.09 -13.10
CA PRO A 130 19.37 -59.13 -11.80
C PRO A 130 20.31 -57.93 -11.57
N GLU A 131 20.89 -57.36 -12.63
CA GLU A 131 21.74 -56.16 -12.55
C GLU A 131 20.91 -54.90 -12.33
N PHE A 132 19.74 -54.83 -12.99
CA PHE A 132 18.77 -53.75 -12.78
C PHE A 132 18.24 -53.74 -11.34
N ASP A 133 17.84 -54.90 -10.81
CA ASP A 133 17.42 -55.06 -9.42
C ASP A 133 18.53 -54.67 -8.44
N ALA A 134 19.80 -54.96 -8.77
CA ALA A 134 20.94 -54.54 -7.96
C ALA A 134 21.14 -53.02 -7.98
N LEU A 135 20.97 -52.38 -9.14
CA LEU A 135 21.08 -50.91 -9.29
C LEU A 135 19.94 -50.18 -8.57
N GLN A 136 18.72 -50.69 -8.65
CA GLN A 136 17.57 -50.14 -7.94
C GLN A 136 17.73 -50.25 -6.41
N LYS A 137 18.29 -51.36 -5.92
CA LYS A 137 18.65 -51.53 -4.50
C LYS A 137 19.75 -50.57 -4.06
N LEU A 138 20.71 -50.25 -4.93
CA LEU A 138 21.77 -49.28 -4.64
C LEU A 138 21.20 -47.85 -4.58
N LEU A 139 20.35 -47.48 -5.53
CA LEU A 139 19.70 -46.17 -5.57
C LEU A 139 18.83 -45.92 -4.33
N THR A 140 17.97 -46.88 -3.97
CA THR A 140 17.15 -46.81 -2.74
C THR A 140 17.99 -46.72 -1.48
N ARG A 141 19.15 -47.38 -1.43
CA ARG A 141 20.11 -47.26 -0.32
C ARG A 141 20.75 -45.88 -0.25
N LEU A 142 21.04 -45.25 -1.39
CA LEU A 142 21.57 -43.88 -1.45
C LEU A 142 20.52 -42.86 -1.02
N ASP A 143 19.27 -42.99 -1.48
CA ASP A 143 18.15 -42.15 -1.05
C ASP A 143 17.91 -42.29 0.46
N GLN A 144 17.94 -43.52 0.99
CA GLN A 144 17.80 -43.76 2.42
C GLN A 144 18.97 -43.14 3.22
N LYS A 145 20.20 -43.22 2.70
CA LYS A 145 21.37 -42.59 3.33
C LYS A 145 21.26 -41.07 3.35
N LEU A 146 20.79 -40.47 2.25
CA LEU A 146 20.54 -39.03 2.15
C LEU A 146 19.44 -38.59 3.11
N GLY A 147 18.33 -39.34 3.18
CA GLY A 147 17.24 -39.12 4.13
C GLY A 147 17.70 -39.23 5.59
N ASN A 148 18.49 -40.24 5.92
CA ASN A 148 19.05 -40.41 7.26
C ASN A 148 20.05 -39.30 7.63
N GLN A 149 20.84 -38.82 6.67
CA GLN A 149 21.74 -37.69 6.87
C GLN A 149 20.96 -36.40 7.10
N ALA A 150 19.92 -36.13 6.30
CA ALA A 150 19.04 -34.98 6.49
C ALA A 150 18.32 -35.02 7.85
N GLN A 151 17.82 -36.19 8.25
CA GLN A 151 17.20 -36.38 9.57
C GLN A 151 18.20 -36.25 10.72
N SER A 152 19.44 -36.73 10.55
CA SER A 152 20.50 -36.55 11.55
C SER A 152 20.89 -35.08 11.71
N VAL A 153 20.96 -34.33 10.61
CA VAL A 153 21.21 -32.88 10.64
C VAL A 153 20.03 -32.15 11.30
N ALA A 154 18.79 -32.49 10.95
CA ALA A 154 17.60 -31.92 11.60
C ALA A 154 17.56 -32.22 13.10
N ALA A 155 17.88 -33.47 13.51
CA ALA A 155 17.94 -33.85 14.92
C ALA A 155 19.07 -33.13 15.67
N LYS A 156 20.23 -32.92 15.03
CA LYS A 156 21.33 -32.13 15.61
C LYS A 156 20.96 -30.67 15.78
N LEU A 157 20.25 -30.07 14.81
CA LEU A 157 19.74 -28.70 14.91
C LEU A 157 18.73 -28.55 16.06
N VAL A 158 17.84 -29.54 16.23
CA VAL A 158 16.88 -29.58 17.33
C VAL A 158 17.57 -29.82 18.69
N GLN A 159 18.57 -30.70 18.77
CA GLN A 159 19.33 -30.93 20.00
C GLN A 159 20.22 -29.75 20.39
N GLN A 160 20.83 -29.08 19.42
CA GLN A 160 21.56 -27.82 19.67
C GLN A 160 20.61 -26.74 20.20
N SER A 161 19.37 -26.67 19.69
CA SER A 161 18.35 -25.75 20.24
C SER A 161 17.88 -26.08 21.65
N SER A 162 18.03 -27.34 22.12
CA SER A 162 17.62 -27.77 23.47
C SER A 162 18.78 -27.76 24.49
N HIS A 163 20.03 -27.84 24.04
CA HIS A 163 21.21 -27.77 24.93
C HIS A 163 21.60 -26.32 25.31
N ASP A 164 21.06 -25.31 24.61
CA ASP A 164 21.19 -23.87 24.91
C ASP A 164 20.12 -23.33 25.89
N THR A 165 19.47 -24.22 26.66
CA THR A 165 18.47 -23.86 27.68
C THR A 165 19.05 -23.19 28.94
N LYS A 166 20.32 -22.78 28.92
CA LYS A 166 20.89 -21.87 29.91
C LYS A 166 21.49 -20.64 29.21
N LYS A 167 20.70 -19.55 29.19
CA LYS A 167 21.12 -18.15 28.96
C LYS A 167 21.33 -17.65 27.53
N HIS A 168 20.63 -18.14 26.53
CA HIS A 168 20.33 -17.28 25.38
C HIS A 168 18.83 -17.11 25.23
N SER A 169 18.41 -15.85 25.35
CA SER A 169 17.08 -15.37 25.02
C SER A 169 16.70 -15.93 23.65
N THR A 170 15.92 -17.00 23.63
CA THR A 170 15.24 -17.45 22.43
C THR A 170 14.24 -16.35 22.10
N VAL A 171 14.68 -15.41 21.27
CA VAL A 171 13.82 -14.44 20.60
C VAL A 171 12.89 -15.26 19.73
N LYS A 172 11.70 -15.57 20.26
CA LYS A 172 10.59 -15.99 19.43
C LYS A 172 10.30 -14.79 18.55
N LEU A 173 10.70 -14.88 17.29
CA LEU A 173 10.26 -13.92 16.28
C LEU A 173 8.72 -13.89 16.34
N PRO A 174 8.11 -12.70 16.33
CA PRO A 174 6.66 -12.60 16.28
C PRO A 174 6.19 -13.45 15.09
N ASN A 175 5.20 -14.30 15.32
CA ASN A 175 4.61 -15.11 14.27
C ASN A 175 3.81 -14.14 13.39
N ILE A 176 4.47 -13.51 12.42
CA ILE A 176 3.85 -12.59 11.48
C ILE A 176 3.06 -13.47 10.49
N SER A 177 1.88 -13.93 10.91
CA SER A 177 0.88 -14.40 9.97
C SER A 177 0.33 -13.17 9.26
N LEU A 178 0.87 -12.88 8.08
CA LEU A 178 0.24 -11.94 7.17
C LEU A 178 -1.11 -12.53 6.80
N ASP A 179 -2.19 -12.03 7.41
CA ASP A 179 -3.55 -12.44 7.08
C ASP A 179 -3.87 -11.94 5.68
N TYR A 180 -3.64 -12.81 4.69
CA TYR A 180 -3.82 -12.51 3.29
C TYR A 180 -5.32 -12.53 2.89
N ASN A 181 -6.21 -12.97 3.79
CA ASN A 181 -7.64 -13.03 3.50
C ASN A 181 -8.23 -11.63 3.35
N ASP A 182 -7.84 -10.69 4.23
CA ASP A 182 -8.29 -9.30 4.15
C ASP A 182 -7.73 -8.59 2.91
N ALA A 183 -6.46 -8.84 2.56
CA ALA A 183 -5.85 -8.32 1.35
C ALA A 183 -6.54 -8.87 0.07
N GLN A 184 -6.86 -10.16 0.03
CA GLN A 184 -7.63 -10.76 -1.06
C GLN A 184 -9.03 -10.18 -1.14
N ARG A 185 -9.69 -9.97 0.00
CA ARG A 185 -11.02 -9.34 0.03
C ARG A 185 -10.98 -7.91 -0.49
N ILE A 186 -9.99 -7.12 -0.10
CA ILE A 186 -9.78 -5.77 -0.61
C ILE A 186 -9.56 -5.80 -2.13
N MET A 187 -8.70 -6.69 -2.63
CA MET A 187 -8.45 -6.85 -4.06
C MET A 187 -9.70 -7.26 -4.84
N GLN A 188 -10.55 -8.12 -4.28
CA GLN A 188 -11.83 -8.49 -4.89
C GLN A 188 -12.81 -7.32 -4.93
N LEU A 189 -12.90 -6.55 -3.83
CA LEU A 189 -13.74 -5.36 -3.78
C LEU A 189 -13.24 -4.28 -4.75
N GLU A 190 -11.92 -4.10 -4.86
CA GLU A 190 -11.31 -3.19 -5.82
C GLU A 190 -11.63 -3.61 -7.26
N ALA A 191 -11.45 -4.88 -7.61
CA ALA A 191 -11.83 -5.39 -8.93
C ALA A 191 -13.33 -5.21 -9.24
N GLN A 192 -14.19 -5.37 -8.23
CA GLN A 192 -15.62 -5.09 -8.36
C GLN A 192 -15.91 -3.59 -8.57
N VAL A 193 -15.23 -2.72 -7.81
CA VAL A 193 -15.33 -1.27 -7.97
C VAL A 193 -14.83 -0.86 -9.36
N THR A 194 -13.71 -1.39 -9.84
CA THR A 194 -13.21 -1.14 -11.20
C THR A 194 -14.18 -1.62 -12.27
N ASP A 195 -14.85 -2.77 -12.09
CA ASP A 195 -15.88 -3.22 -13.05
C ASP A 195 -17.10 -2.29 -13.05
N ILE A 196 -17.49 -1.79 -11.87
CA ILE A 196 -18.56 -0.80 -11.71
C ILE A 196 -18.17 0.54 -12.36
N GLU A 197 -16.96 1.04 -12.10
CA GLU A 197 -16.41 2.26 -12.69
C GLU A 197 -16.25 2.15 -14.20
N ARG A 198 -15.83 0.99 -14.71
CA ARG A 198 -15.75 0.74 -16.16
C ARG A 198 -17.13 0.79 -16.82
N LYS A 199 -18.17 0.26 -16.16
CA LYS A 199 -19.55 0.25 -16.67
C LYS A 199 -20.22 1.61 -16.59
N LEU A 200 -19.96 2.36 -15.52
CA LEU A 200 -20.52 3.70 -15.31
C LEU A 200 -19.73 4.77 -16.06
N GLY A 201 -18.45 4.52 -16.34
CA GLY A 201 -17.51 5.48 -16.88
C GLY A 201 -17.16 6.59 -15.88
N VAL A 202 -16.06 7.29 -16.14
CA VAL A 202 -15.82 8.60 -15.53
C VAL A 202 -16.59 9.61 -16.39
N PRO A 203 -17.49 10.44 -15.83
CA PRO A 203 -18.21 11.44 -16.61
C PRO A 203 -17.19 12.38 -17.26
N ALA A 204 -17.07 12.30 -18.58
CA ALA A 204 -15.99 12.94 -19.33
C ALA A 204 -16.09 14.47 -19.44
N SER A 205 -17.22 15.08 -19.06
CA SER A 205 -17.35 16.55 -19.07
C SER A 205 -18.66 16.98 -18.39
N GLY A 206 -18.56 17.93 -17.44
CA GLY A 206 -19.57 18.94 -17.05
C GLY A 206 -20.97 18.52 -16.55
N ASN A 207 -21.49 17.34 -16.89
CA ASN A 207 -22.83 16.93 -16.48
C ASN A 207 -22.79 16.28 -15.10
N HIS A 208 -22.87 17.11 -14.06
CA HIS A 208 -23.01 16.69 -12.65
C HIS A 208 -24.41 16.16 -12.31
N GLN A 209 -25.25 15.85 -13.30
CA GLN A 209 -26.57 15.28 -13.04
C GLN A 209 -26.42 13.82 -12.57
N PRO A 210 -27.05 13.44 -11.45
CA PRO A 210 -26.99 12.06 -10.99
C PRO A 210 -27.67 11.15 -12.02
N LEU A 211 -27.06 9.99 -12.29
CA LEU A 211 -27.55 9.01 -13.28
C LEU A 211 -29.04 8.69 -13.11
N ILE A 212 -29.54 8.70 -11.87
CA ILE A 212 -30.94 8.47 -11.53
C ILE A 212 -31.85 9.54 -12.17
N THR A 213 -31.44 10.81 -12.19
CA THR A 213 -32.20 11.89 -12.85
C THR A 213 -32.25 11.67 -14.35
N LEU A 214 -31.12 11.36 -14.98
CA LEU A 214 -31.05 11.09 -16.41
C LEU A 214 -31.87 9.84 -16.79
N MET A 215 -31.83 8.79 -15.98
CA MET A 215 -32.64 7.58 -16.16
C MET A 215 -34.14 7.88 -15.97
N ASN A 216 -34.51 8.75 -15.04
CA ASN A 216 -35.90 9.18 -14.84
C ASN A 216 -36.40 10.07 -15.98
N GLU A 217 -35.54 10.91 -16.56
CA GLU A 217 -35.85 11.70 -17.74
C GLU A 217 -36.07 10.80 -18.96
N VAL A 218 -35.15 9.86 -19.22
CA VAL A 218 -35.30 8.86 -20.29
C VAL A 218 -36.54 8.01 -20.05
N TYR A 219 -36.83 7.59 -18.81
CA TYR A 219 -38.04 6.86 -18.48
C TYR A 219 -39.30 7.71 -18.73
N ARG A 220 -39.27 9.00 -18.41
CA ARG A 220 -40.35 9.94 -18.71
C ARG A 220 -40.54 10.07 -20.22
N GLU A 221 -39.46 10.22 -20.98
CA GLU A 221 -39.48 10.32 -22.45
C GLU A 221 -40.01 9.03 -23.09
N ILE A 222 -39.54 7.86 -22.65
CA ILE A 222 -40.05 6.56 -23.11
C ILE A 222 -41.53 6.40 -22.75
N LYS A 223 -41.95 6.85 -21.56
CA LYS A 223 -43.35 6.81 -21.12
C LYS A 223 -44.23 7.79 -21.91
N LEU A 224 -43.68 8.92 -22.34
CA LEU A 224 -44.34 9.85 -23.25
C LEU A 224 -44.43 9.26 -24.66
N LEU A 225 -43.39 8.57 -25.13
CA LEU A 225 -43.34 7.89 -26.43
C LEU A 225 -44.28 6.68 -26.49
N LYS A 226 -44.45 5.98 -25.37
CA LYS A 226 -45.33 4.82 -25.19
C LYS A 226 -46.75 5.20 -24.76
N GLY A 227 -46.95 6.45 -24.32
CA GLY A 227 -48.23 6.99 -23.92
C GLY A 227 -49.01 7.48 -25.13
N ASP A 228 -50.21 6.92 -25.33
CA ASP A 228 -51.19 7.37 -26.33
C ASP A 228 -51.20 8.91 -26.47
N GLU A 229 -50.93 9.41 -27.68
CA GLU A 229 -50.91 10.85 -28.02
C GLU A 229 -52.21 11.55 -27.61
N SER A 230 -53.31 10.79 -27.52
CA SER A 230 -54.62 11.23 -27.03
C SER A 230 -54.64 11.62 -25.55
N LYS A 231 -53.82 10.98 -24.69
CA LYS A 231 -53.71 11.31 -23.26
C LYS A 231 -52.84 12.54 -23.03
N LEU A 232 -51.80 12.73 -23.83
CA LEU A 232 -50.97 13.94 -23.79
C LEU A 232 -51.77 15.17 -24.22
N LYS A 233 -52.54 15.07 -25.31
CA LYS A 233 -53.46 16.14 -25.74
C LYS A 233 -54.52 16.47 -24.70
N LYS A 234 -55.07 15.46 -24.01
CA LYS A 234 -56.00 15.66 -22.87
C LYS A 234 -55.33 16.39 -21.71
N PHE A 235 -54.13 15.97 -21.31
CA PHE A 235 -53.38 16.65 -20.26
C PHE A 235 -53.04 18.10 -20.64
N GLN A 236 -52.63 18.35 -21.89
CA GLN A 236 -52.38 19.69 -22.39
C GLN A 236 -53.65 20.55 -22.37
N SER A 237 -54.80 19.99 -22.77
CA SER A 237 -56.09 20.68 -22.69
C SER A 237 -56.55 20.97 -21.26
N GLU A 238 -56.29 20.06 -20.32
CA GLU A 238 -56.58 20.30 -18.90
C GLU A 238 -55.60 21.31 -18.30
N LEU A 239 -54.33 21.32 -18.71
CA LEU A 239 -53.35 22.30 -18.29
C LEU A 239 -53.74 23.71 -18.76
N THR A 240 -54.19 23.86 -20.01
CA THR A 240 -54.70 25.14 -20.52
C THR A 240 -55.97 25.59 -19.79
N LEU A 241 -56.83 24.64 -19.40
CA LEU A 241 -58.05 24.95 -18.66
C LEU A 241 -57.75 25.33 -17.21
N VAL A 242 -56.75 24.71 -16.59
CA VAL A 242 -56.23 25.07 -15.26
C VAL A 242 -55.54 26.43 -15.30
N SER A 243 -54.73 26.72 -16.33
CA SER A 243 -54.11 28.05 -16.46
C SER A 243 -55.15 29.14 -16.68
N GLU A 244 -56.18 28.87 -17.49
CA GLU A 244 -57.30 29.79 -17.72
C GLU A 244 -58.12 30.02 -16.45
N ARG A 245 -58.37 28.98 -15.66
CA ARG A 245 -58.99 29.12 -14.33
C ARG A 245 -58.13 29.92 -13.37
N TYR A 246 -56.81 29.68 -13.38
CA TYR A 246 -55.86 30.38 -12.53
C TYR A 246 -55.81 31.88 -12.87
N GLU A 247 -55.69 32.21 -14.16
CA GLU A 247 -55.79 33.58 -14.70
C GLU A 247 -57.13 34.23 -14.32
N ASN A 248 -58.25 33.52 -14.47
CA ASN A 248 -59.55 34.04 -14.07
C ASN A 248 -59.66 34.28 -12.55
N THR A 249 -59.07 33.43 -11.70
CA THR A 249 -58.99 33.70 -10.26
C THR A 249 -58.03 34.85 -9.92
N LEU A 250 -56.94 35.03 -10.68
CA LEU A 250 -56.03 36.16 -10.55
C LEU A 250 -56.72 37.47 -10.93
N LEU A 251 -57.45 37.48 -12.03
CA LEU A 251 -58.26 38.59 -12.50
C LEU A 251 -59.43 38.88 -11.56
N ALA A 252 -60.11 37.86 -11.03
CA ALA A 252 -61.16 38.02 -10.03
C ALA A 252 -60.63 38.61 -8.73
N ARG A 253 -59.45 38.17 -8.27
CA ARG A 253 -58.76 38.73 -7.10
C ARG A 253 -58.27 40.17 -7.34
N LYS A 254 -57.85 40.48 -8.57
CA LYS A 254 -57.47 41.83 -9.01
C LYS A 254 -58.69 42.77 -9.16
N ALA A 255 -59.86 42.22 -9.46
CA ALA A 255 -61.13 42.95 -9.54
C ALA A 255 -61.81 43.15 -8.17
N SER A 256 -61.52 42.32 -7.17
CA SER A 256 -62.16 42.36 -5.84
C SER A 256 -61.33 43.00 -4.72
N SER A 257 -60.10 43.48 -4.98
CA SER A 257 -59.22 44.03 -3.95
C SER A 257 -59.08 45.55 -4.08
N SER A 258 -59.38 46.27 -3.01
CA SER A 258 -58.95 47.67 -2.88
C SER A 258 -57.41 47.72 -2.95
N ALA A 259 -56.88 48.73 -3.65
CA ALA A 259 -55.45 48.90 -3.88
C ALA A 259 -54.62 49.00 -2.58
N LEU A 260 -55.27 49.37 -1.46
CA LEU A 260 -54.67 49.44 -0.13
C LEU A 260 -54.47 48.06 0.51
N LEU A 261 -55.45 47.15 0.38
CA LEU A 261 -55.34 45.80 0.93
C LEU A 261 -54.30 44.98 0.16
N GLN A 262 -54.16 45.23 -1.13
CA GLN A 262 -53.14 44.60 -1.97
C GLN A 262 -51.74 45.08 -1.62
N LYS A 263 -51.54 46.38 -1.36
CA LYS A 263 -50.27 46.91 -0.86
C LYS A 263 -49.90 46.31 0.50
N GLN A 264 -50.86 46.23 1.41
CA GLN A 264 -50.62 45.71 2.76
C GLN A 264 -50.28 44.21 2.76
N ILE A 265 -50.99 43.40 1.96
CA ILE A 265 -50.65 41.97 1.79
C ILE A 265 -49.31 41.80 1.09
N GLN A 266 -48.96 42.66 0.14
CA GLN A 266 -47.67 42.59 -0.58
C GLN A 266 -46.50 43.00 0.31
N ASP A 267 -46.66 44.04 1.14
CA ASP A 267 -45.67 44.45 2.14
C ASP A 267 -45.54 43.43 3.29
N ASP A 268 -46.62 42.75 3.69
CA ASP A 268 -46.59 41.72 4.74
C ASP A 268 -46.10 40.35 4.23
N MET A 269 -46.38 39.98 2.96
CA MET A 269 -45.95 38.71 2.38
C MET A 269 -44.49 38.73 1.91
N THR A 270 -44.01 39.84 1.35
CA THR A 270 -42.62 39.94 0.88
C THR A 270 -41.58 39.51 1.92
N PRO A 271 -41.55 40.02 3.18
CA PRO A 271 -40.52 39.64 4.14
C PRO A 271 -40.61 38.18 4.57
N ASN A 272 -41.81 37.60 4.63
CA ASN A 272 -41.99 36.19 5.02
C ASN A 272 -41.70 35.22 3.87
N GLU A 273 -42.06 35.56 2.64
CA GLU A 273 -41.71 34.75 1.46
C GLU A 273 -40.19 34.75 1.21
N PHE A 274 -39.50 35.89 1.40
CA PHE A 274 -38.04 35.93 1.31
C PHE A 274 -37.36 35.09 2.40
N LYS A 275 -37.84 35.16 3.65
CA LYS A 275 -37.33 34.31 4.75
C LYS A 275 -37.61 32.83 4.49
N LEU A 276 -38.80 32.49 4.01
CA LEU A 276 -39.17 31.11 3.71
C LEU A 276 -38.34 30.58 2.54
N ARG A 277 -38.13 31.38 1.49
CA ARG A 277 -37.29 31.02 0.36
C ARG A 277 -35.82 30.82 0.78
N SER A 278 -35.27 31.73 1.58
CA SER A 278 -33.93 31.57 2.17
C SER A 278 -33.82 30.32 3.05
N LEU A 279 -34.89 29.95 3.77
CA LEU A 279 -34.94 28.71 4.55
C LEU A 279 -35.01 27.46 3.65
N TYR A 280 -35.75 27.51 2.53
CA TYR A 280 -35.78 26.41 1.57
C TYR A 280 -34.45 26.24 0.83
N ASP A 281 -33.79 27.35 0.49
CA ASP A 281 -32.47 27.35 -0.13
C ASP A 281 -31.43 26.78 0.85
N SER A 282 -31.43 27.21 2.12
CA SER A 282 -30.53 26.66 3.14
C SER A 282 -30.86 25.21 3.51
N TYR A 283 -32.14 24.81 3.50
CA TYR A 283 -32.53 23.41 3.68
C TYR A 283 -32.04 22.54 2.53
N LYS A 284 -32.08 23.04 1.29
CA LYS A 284 -31.53 22.31 0.13
C LYS A 284 -30.03 22.10 0.29
N GLU A 285 -29.29 23.12 0.72
CA GLU A 285 -27.86 22.99 1.03
C GLU A 285 -27.63 22.00 2.19
N LEU A 286 -28.38 22.11 3.29
CA LEU A 286 -28.24 21.24 4.46
C LEU A 286 -28.58 19.78 4.15
N SER A 287 -29.57 19.54 3.28
CA SER A 287 -29.98 18.22 2.80
C SER A 287 -28.85 17.51 2.03
N MET A 288 -28.03 18.26 1.29
CA MET A 288 -26.84 17.70 0.64
C MET A 288 -25.80 17.23 1.68
N TYR A 289 -25.67 17.93 2.81
CA TYR A 289 -24.74 17.56 3.87
C TYR A 289 -25.26 16.41 4.75
N ASP A 290 -26.57 16.25 4.92
CA ASP A 290 -27.18 15.17 5.71
C ASP A 290 -26.70 13.77 5.26
N GLN A 291 -26.56 13.57 3.95
CA GLN A 291 -26.03 12.32 3.40
C GLN A 291 -24.51 12.17 3.58
N ALA A 292 -23.77 13.28 3.55
CA ALA A 292 -22.30 13.27 3.64
C ALA A 292 -21.78 13.16 5.08
N LEU A 293 -22.52 13.69 6.06
CA LEU A 293 -22.11 13.82 7.46
C LEU A 293 -21.82 12.45 8.13
N PRO A 294 -22.65 11.40 7.93
CA PRO A 294 -22.34 10.07 8.44
C PRO A 294 -21.04 9.49 7.88
N HIS A 295 -20.74 9.72 6.60
CA HIS A 295 -19.50 9.28 5.96
C HIS A 295 -18.28 10.04 6.51
N LEU A 296 -18.43 11.35 6.75
CA LEU A 296 -17.38 12.17 7.37
C LEU A 296 -17.07 11.68 8.80
N LEU A 297 -18.10 11.38 9.59
CA LEU A 297 -17.95 10.85 10.95
C LEU A 297 -17.25 9.49 10.93
N LEU A 298 -17.63 8.59 10.02
CA LEU A 298 -16.96 7.29 9.87
C LEU A 298 -15.48 7.47 9.50
N ARG A 299 -15.17 8.39 8.58
CA ARG A 299 -13.79 8.71 8.21
C ARG A 299 -13.00 9.33 9.36
N MET A 300 -13.61 10.20 10.17
CA MET A 300 -12.99 10.73 11.39
C MET A 300 -12.72 9.62 12.41
N LYS A 301 -13.64 8.66 12.57
CA LYS A 301 -13.44 7.52 13.47
C LYS A 301 -12.28 6.64 13.01
N THR A 302 -12.17 6.35 11.70
CA THR A 302 -11.03 5.61 11.15
C THR A 302 -9.72 6.38 11.30
N LEU A 303 -9.75 7.71 11.10
CA LEU A 303 -8.59 8.57 11.29
C LEU A 303 -8.14 8.60 12.76
N ASN A 304 -9.08 8.66 13.71
CA ASN A 304 -8.78 8.59 15.13
C ASN A 304 -8.13 7.24 15.50
N SER A 305 -8.63 6.13 14.94
CA SER A 305 -7.98 4.82 15.13
C SER A 305 -6.55 4.81 14.59
N LEU A 306 -6.31 5.45 13.43
CA LEU A 306 -4.97 5.58 12.87
C LEU A 306 -4.08 6.43 13.79
N TYR A 307 -4.61 7.54 14.31
CA TYR A 307 -3.88 8.40 15.25
C TYR A 307 -3.45 7.66 16.52
N LEU A 308 -4.34 6.84 17.09
CA LEU A 308 -3.99 5.98 18.24
C LEU A 308 -2.86 4.99 17.90
N ASN A 309 -2.94 4.32 16.75
CA ASN A 309 -1.88 3.41 16.29
C ASN A 309 -0.54 4.12 16.04
N THR A 310 -0.57 5.38 15.56
CA THR A 310 0.62 6.22 15.43
C THR A 310 1.21 6.56 16.80
N GLY A 311 0.36 6.83 17.79
CA GLY A 311 0.77 7.01 19.19
C GLY A 311 1.52 5.78 19.74
N ASP A 312 0.96 4.59 19.52
CA ASP A 312 1.61 3.32 19.90
C ASP A 312 2.96 3.13 19.17
N SER A 313 3.00 3.45 17.88
CA SER A 313 4.23 3.38 17.07
C SER A 313 5.32 4.30 17.63
N ILE A 314 4.97 5.54 18.00
CA ILE A 314 5.90 6.47 18.68
C ILE A 314 6.39 5.86 20.00
N GLY A 315 5.50 5.22 20.78
CA GLY A 315 5.86 4.49 21.99
C GLY A 315 6.89 3.38 21.73
N THR A 316 6.70 2.58 20.68
CA THR A 316 7.66 1.53 20.30
C THR A 316 9.00 2.09 19.85
N VAL A 317 9.01 3.21 19.11
CA VAL A 317 10.25 3.89 18.68
C VAL A 317 11.01 4.43 19.89
N ASN A 318 10.33 5.01 20.87
CA ASN A 318 10.96 5.46 22.11
C ASN A 318 11.53 4.28 22.92
N ALA A 319 10.83 3.15 22.98
CA ALA A 319 11.35 1.94 23.63
C ALA A 319 12.59 1.40 22.92
N LEU A 320 12.62 1.42 21.58
CA LEU A 320 13.79 1.08 20.78
C LEU A 320 14.94 2.05 21.02
N HIS A 321 14.68 3.35 21.05
CA HIS A 321 15.68 4.36 21.34
C HIS A 321 16.33 4.14 22.71
N ASN A 322 15.53 3.88 23.73
CA ASN A 322 16.04 3.56 25.07
C ASN A 322 16.87 2.27 25.08
N SER A 323 16.44 1.25 24.34
CA SER A 323 17.19 -0.01 24.20
C SER A 323 18.53 0.20 23.49
N ILE A 324 18.56 1.04 22.45
CA ILE A 324 19.79 1.41 21.74
C ILE A 324 20.72 2.22 22.64
N SER A 325 20.18 3.19 23.39
CA SER A 325 20.96 3.96 24.37
C SER A 325 21.60 3.04 25.39
N TRP A 326 20.84 2.09 25.94
CA TRP A 326 21.35 1.10 26.89
C TRP A 326 22.44 0.21 26.27
N ILE A 327 22.27 -0.28 25.04
CA ILE A 327 23.31 -1.04 24.32
C ILE A 327 24.57 -0.18 24.12
N SER A 328 24.40 1.11 23.81
CA SER A 328 25.54 2.03 23.63
C SER A 328 26.33 2.20 24.93
N GLU A 329 25.63 2.36 26.07
CA GLU A 329 26.25 2.44 27.39
C GLU A 329 27.03 1.15 27.71
N GLN A 330 26.40 -0.01 27.53
CA GLN A 330 27.06 -1.32 27.71
C GLN A 330 28.27 -1.50 26.80
N THR A 331 28.21 -1.00 25.56
CA THR A 331 29.35 -1.04 24.64
C THR A 331 30.52 -0.22 25.16
N THR A 332 30.26 0.96 25.73
CA THR A 332 31.31 1.78 26.34
C THR A 332 31.90 1.14 27.60
N GLU A 333 31.08 0.49 28.43
CA GLU A 333 31.56 -0.30 29.57
C GLU A 333 32.45 -1.46 29.13
N TRP A 334 32.05 -2.22 28.10
CA TRP A 334 32.86 -3.30 27.55
C TRP A 334 34.18 -2.78 26.97
N GLN A 335 34.18 -1.62 26.30
CA GLN A 335 35.41 -0.98 25.84
C GLN A 335 36.33 -0.58 27.00
N HIS A 336 35.77 -0.06 28.10
CA HIS A 336 36.56 0.25 29.29
C HIS A 336 37.15 -1.01 29.93
N MET A 337 36.35 -2.07 30.07
CA MET A 337 36.79 -3.34 30.63
C MET A 337 37.88 -3.99 29.76
N LEU A 338 37.75 -3.93 28.43
CA LEU A 338 38.76 -4.43 27.50
C LEU A 338 40.10 -3.67 27.68
N LYS A 339 40.04 -2.33 27.76
CA LYS A 339 41.24 -1.52 28.04
C LYS A 339 41.88 -1.85 29.38
N GLU A 340 41.10 -2.17 30.40
CA GLU A 340 41.63 -2.59 31.70
C GLU A 340 42.29 -3.97 31.63
N VAL A 341 41.71 -4.90 30.88
CA VAL A 341 42.29 -6.23 30.64
C VAL A 341 43.59 -6.12 29.86
N ASP A 342 43.64 -5.32 28.80
CA ASP A 342 44.87 -5.07 28.03
C ASP A 342 45.97 -4.49 28.92
N LYS A 343 45.63 -3.51 29.76
CA LYS A 343 46.58 -2.93 30.71
C LYS A 343 47.10 -3.97 31.72
N LYS A 344 46.23 -4.83 32.26
CA LYS A 344 46.63 -5.91 33.17
C LYS A 344 47.49 -6.96 32.47
N LEU A 345 47.23 -7.22 31.19
CA LEU A 345 48.02 -8.13 30.37
C LEU A 345 49.43 -7.57 30.16
N ASP A 346 49.55 -6.29 29.79
CA ASP A 346 50.83 -5.59 29.65
C ASP A 346 51.64 -5.61 30.96
N ASP A 347 50.99 -5.27 32.08
CA ASP A 347 51.62 -5.31 33.41
C ASP A 347 52.11 -6.72 33.77
N SER A 348 51.33 -7.75 33.42
CA SER A 348 51.69 -9.16 33.64
C SER A 348 52.84 -9.60 32.74
N GLU A 349 52.84 -9.19 31.47
CA GLU A 349 53.93 -9.48 30.54
C GLU A 349 55.23 -8.83 31.01
N GLN A 350 55.17 -7.57 31.47
CA GLN A 350 56.33 -6.88 32.01
C GLN A 350 56.89 -7.57 33.27
N LYS A 351 56.02 -7.94 34.22
CA LYS A 351 56.43 -8.73 35.40
C LYS A 351 57.03 -10.08 35.01
N SER A 352 56.50 -10.74 33.98
CA SER A 352 57.03 -12.00 33.46
C SER A 352 58.43 -11.81 32.86
N LYS A 353 58.65 -10.75 32.06
CA LYS A 353 59.97 -10.39 31.53
C LYS A 353 60.98 -10.12 32.63
N GLU A 354 60.62 -9.34 33.64
CA GLU A 354 61.48 -9.07 34.80
C GLU A 354 61.82 -10.37 35.57
N ASN A 355 60.84 -11.25 35.76
CA ASN A 355 61.07 -12.54 36.40
C ASN A 355 61.98 -13.46 35.57
N MET A 356 61.80 -13.48 34.25
CA MET A 356 62.65 -14.24 33.34
C MET A 356 64.09 -13.74 33.36
N GLN A 357 64.30 -12.41 33.39
CA GLN A 357 65.62 -11.80 33.57
C GLN A 357 66.25 -12.22 34.90
N ARG A 358 65.52 -12.09 36.02
CA ARG A 358 66.00 -12.53 37.34
C ARG A 358 66.34 -14.03 37.38
N MET A 359 65.55 -14.86 36.73
CA MET A 359 65.81 -16.30 36.63
C MET A 359 67.08 -16.57 35.81
N SER A 360 67.25 -15.89 34.67
CA SER A 360 68.46 -16.03 33.84
C SER A 360 69.73 -15.60 34.58
N GLU A 361 69.66 -14.54 35.39
CA GLU A 361 70.77 -14.07 36.21
C GLU A 361 71.10 -15.07 37.33
N ARG A 362 70.07 -15.65 37.97
CA ARG A 362 70.26 -16.74 38.94
C ARG A 362 70.89 -17.98 38.30
N LEU A 363 70.46 -18.34 37.09
CA LEU A 363 71.00 -19.48 36.35
C LEU A 363 72.48 -19.24 36.01
N ARG A 364 72.81 -18.05 35.50
CA ARG A 364 74.19 -17.66 35.18
C ARG A 364 75.08 -17.68 36.42
N ASN A 365 74.61 -17.15 37.55
CA ASN A 365 75.34 -17.21 38.82
C ASN A 365 75.55 -18.65 39.31
N ALA A 366 74.58 -19.55 39.08
CA ALA A 366 74.73 -20.96 39.40
C ALA A 366 75.74 -21.65 38.47
N GLU A 367 75.72 -21.36 37.18
CA GLU A 367 76.70 -21.84 36.20
C GLU A 367 78.12 -21.37 36.53
N GLU A 368 78.31 -20.09 36.87
CA GLU A 368 79.59 -19.54 37.32
C GLU A 368 80.10 -20.27 38.58
N ARG A 369 79.21 -20.60 39.53
CA ARG A 369 79.58 -21.39 40.72
C ARG A 369 79.94 -22.83 40.40
N ILE A 370 79.28 -23.47 39.44
CA ILE A 370 79.61 -24.84 39.00
C ILE A 370 80.97 -24.84 38.30
N ASN A 371 81.22 -23.87 37.42
CA ASN A 371 82.50 -23.75 36.72
C ASN A 371 83.69 -23.45 37.65
N ASN A 372 83.45 -22.80 38.79
CA ASN A 372 84.49 -22.56 39.82
C ASN A 372 84.76 -23.78 40.74
N ILE A 373 84.02 -24.88 40.58
CA ILE A 373 84.17 -26.11 41.38
C ILE A 373 84.89 -27.22 40.57
N GLN A 374 85.04 -27.05 39.25
CA GLN A 374 85.98 -27.83 38.42
C GLN A 374 87.35 -27.17 38.43
#